data_AF-A0A396QDW4-F1
#
_entry.id   AF-A0A396QDW4-F1
#
_cell.length_a   1.000
_cell.length_b   1.000
_cell.length_c   1.000
_cell.angle_alpha   90.00
_cell.angle_beta   90.00
_cell.angle_gamma   90.00
#
_symmetry.space_group_name_H-M   'P 1'
#
loop_
_entity.id
_entity.type
_entity.pdbx_description
1 polymer ?
#
loop_
_entity_poly.entity_id
_entity_poly.type
_entity_poly.pdbx_seq_one_letter_code
_entity_poly.pdbx_strand_id
1 'polypeptide(L)' 'MRILIIEDETRLAVTVADLLEHAGYTADTQKNGLTGLEDRIC' A
#
# COMPACT_ATOMS: atom_id res chain seq x y z
N MET A 1 7.36 -11.53 1.47
CA MET A 1 6.22 -11.34 0.54
C MET A 1 5.85 -9.86 0.55
N ARG A 2 5.47 -9.28 -0.59
CA ARG A 2 5.10 -7.86 -0.70
C ARG A 2 3.61 -7.74 -0.94
N ILE A 3 2.93 -6.89 -0.17
CA ILE A 3 1.48 -6.69 -0.20
C ILE A 3 1.22 -5.25 -0.62
N LEU A 4 0.43 -5.06 -1.67
CA LEU A 4 -0.01 -3.75 -2.12
C LEU A 4 -1.39 -3.46 -1.54
N ILE A 5 -1.47 -2.41 -0.73
CA ILE A 5 -2.69 -1.92 -0.10
C ILE A 5 -3.22 -0.77 -0.96
N ILE A 6 -4.38 -0.97 -1.59
CA ILE A 6 -5.08 0.08 -2.34
C ILE A 6 -6.26 0.54 -1.50
N GLU A 7 -6.14 1.72 -0.91
CA GLU A 7 -7.13 2.27 0.03
C GLU A 7 -7.29 3.77 -0.19
N ASP A 8 -8.55 4.23 -0.29
CA ASP A 8 -8.89 5.65 -0.49
C ASP A 8 -8.62 6.47 0.79
N GLU A 9 -8.74 5.82 1.96
CA GLU A 9 -8.49 6.46 3.25
C GLU A 9 -7.05 6.22 3.75
N THR A 10 -6.21 7.26 3.60
CA THR A 10 -4.79 7.26 4.02
C THR A 10 -4.55 6.68 5.43
N ARG A 11 -5.41 7.02 6.39
CA ARG A 11 -5.24 6.61 7.79
C ARG A 11 -5.42 5.10 7.98
N LEU A 12 -6.37 4.53 7.24
CA LEU A 12 -6.61 3.09 7.26
C LEU A 12 -5.45 2.35 6.57
N ALA A 13 -5.01 2.85 5.42
CA ALA A 13 -3.89 2.30 4.67
C ALA A 13 -2.61 2.20 5.51
N VAL A 14 -2.27 3.26 6.23
CA VAL A 14 -1.10 3.31 7.12
C VAL A 14 -1.25 2.34 8.29
N THR A 15 -2.44 2.27 8.90
CA THR A 15 -2.68 1.34 10.03
C THR A 15 -2.51 -0.12 9.59
N VAL A 16 -2.97 -0.48 8.39
CA VAL A 16 -2.82 -1.82 7.82
C VAL A 16 -1.37 -2.09 7.44
N ALA A 17 -0.67 -1.10 6.86
CA ALA A 17 0.75 -1.22 6.53
C ALA A 17 1.60 -1.49 7.78
N ASP A 18 1.40 -0.72 8.86
CA ASP A 18 2.09 -0.92 10.14
C ASP A 18 1.86 -2.33 10.71
N LEU A 19 0.63 -2.84 10.60
CA LEU A 19 0.27 -4.19 11.05
C LEU A 19 0.98 -5.28 10.25
N LEU A 20 1.07 -5.09 8.93
CA LEU A 20 1.75 -6.03 8.03
C LEU A 20 3.27 -5.97 8.18
N GLU A 21 3.84 -4.79 8.37
CA GLU A 21 5.28 -4.62 8.66
C GLU A 21 5.66 -5.26 9.99
N HIS A 22 4.83 -5.11 11.03
CA HIS A 22 5.04 -5.82 12.30
C HIS A 22 5.00 -7.35 12.16
N ALA A 23 4.21 -7.85 11.21
CA ALA A 23 4.14 -9.28 10.90
C ALA A 23 5.29 -9.76 9.98
N GLY A 24 6.22 -8.87 9.60
CA GLY A 24 7.38 -9.18 8.76
C GLY A 24 7.08 -9.16 7.25
N TYR A 25 5.94 -8.58 6.85
CA TYR A 25 5.58 -8.38 5.45
C TYR A 25 5.91 -6.97 5.01
N THR A 26 6.33 -6.80 3.75
CA THR A 26 6.54 -5.48 3.18
C THR A 26 5.20 -4.99 2.64
N ALA A 27 4.71 -3.85 3.12
CA ALA A 27 3.45 -3.26 2.69
C ALA A 27 3.68 -1.97 1.90
N ASP A 28 3.17 -1.92 0.67
CA ASP A 28 3.17 -0.71 -0.15
C ASP A 28 1.75 -0.12 -0.12
N THR A 29 1.60 1.19 0.10
CA THR A 29 0.28 1.86 0.11
C THR A 29 0.10 2.73 -1.12
N GLN A 30 -1.06 2.61 -1.77
CA GLN A 30 -1.46 3.42 -2.92
C GLN A 30 -2.87 3.95 -2.68
N LYS A 31 -3.07 5.25 -2.94
CA LYS A 31 -4.37 5.91 -2.75
C LYS A 31 -5.36 5.62 -3.87
N ASN A 32 -4.87 5.25 -5.06
CA ASN A 32 -5.70 5.10 -6.25
C ASN A 32 -5.07 4.03 -7.16
N GLY A 33 -5.87 3.09 -7.66
CA GLY A 33 -5.41 2.07 -8.62
C GLY A 33 -4.98 2.62 -9.99
N LEU A 34 -5.35 3.88 -10.31
CA LEU A 34 -4.98 4.55 -11.56
C LEU A 34 -3.54 5.08 -11.53
N THR A 35 -3.17 5.81 -10.47
CA THR A 35 -1.81 6.38 -10.33
C THR A 35 -0.77 5.32 -9.96
N GLY A 36 -1.17 4.24 -9.28
CA GLY A 36 -0.24 3.18 -8.87
C GLY A 36 0.35 2.36 -10.03
N LEU A 37 -0.34 2.33 -11.18
CA LEU A 37 0.17 1.69 -12.40
C LEU A 37 1.03 2.63 -13.24
N GLU A 38 0.69 3.93 -13.28
CA GLU A 38 1.45 4.94 -14.03
C GLU A 38 2.84 5.20 -13.43
N ASP A 39 2.98 5.23 -12.11
CA ASP A 39 4.26 5.51 -11.42
C ASP A 39 5.31 4.39 -11.59
N ARG A 40 4.89 3.19 -12.03
CA ARG A 40 5.78 2.04 -12.22
C ARG A 40 6.10 1.69 -13.68
N ILE A 41 5.49 2.37 -14.65
CA ILE A 41 5.68 2.07 -16.07
C ILE A 41 6.48 3.16 -16.80
N CYS A 42 6.75 4.33 -16.18
CA CYS A 42 7.54 5.40 -16.79
C CYS A 42 8.98 5.45 -16.26
#